data_AF-A0A212DJ17-F1
#
_entry.id   AF-A0A212DJ17-F1
#
_cell.length_a   1.000
_cell.length_b   1.000
_cell.length_c   1.000
_cell.angle_alpha   90.00
_cell.angle_beta   90.00
_cell.angle_gamma   90.00
#
_symmetry.space_group_name_H-M   'P 1'
#
loop_
_entity.id
_entity.type
_entity.pdbx_description
1 polymer ?
#
loop_
_entity_poly.entity_id
_entity_poly.type
_entity_poly.pdbx_seq_one_letter_code
_entity_poly.pdbx_strand_id
1 'polypeptide(L)'
;MSKDALPEKACQLDSRYWRITNAKGDVEEVQGPGVVGEFPIISPGRVYEYTSCTTFSTTSGYMEGYYTFHFLYFKDKIFNVAIPRFHMACPTFRVSIARL
;
A
#
# COMPACT_ATOMS: atom_id res chain seq x y z
N MET A 1 -11.29 4.86 -7.36
CA MET A 1 -11.45 6.32 -7.63
C MET A 1 -12.86 6.73 -7.28
N SER A 2 -13.11 7.99 -6.88
CA SER A 2 -14.49 8.46 -6.61
C SER A 2 -15.42 8.14 -7.80
N LYS A 3 -16.68 7.80 -7.52
CA LYS A 3 -17.69 7.56 -8.56
C LYS A 3 -17.98 8.83 -9.38
N ASP A 4 -17.81 9.99 -8.76
CA ASP A 4 -18.07 11.31 -9.38
C ASP A 4 -16.86 11.86 -10.14
N ALA A 5 -15.75 11.12 -10.18
CA ALA A 5 -14.60 11.52 -10.99
C ALA A 5 -14.92 11.42 -12.48
N LEU A 6 -14.34 12.32 -13.27
CA LEU A 6 -14.49 12.29 -14.72
C LEU A 6 -13.80 11.06 -15.33
N PRO A 7 -14.37 10.40 -16.36
CA PRO A 7 -13.77 9.24 -17.01
C PRO A 7 -12.34 9.46 -17.52
N GLU A 8 -12.00 10.69 -17.94
CA GLU A 8 -10.66 11.04 -18.45
C GLU A 8 -9.60 10.98 -17.35
N LYS A 9 -10.01 10.97 -16.08
CA LYS A 9 -9.11 10.78 -14.94
C LYS A 9 -8.70 9.32 -14.75
N ALA A 10 -9.17 8.37 -15.56
CA ALA A 10 -8.70 7.00 -15.49
C ALA A 10 -7.17 6.93 -15.57
N CYS A 11 -6.57 6.17 -14.66
CA CYS A 11 -5.13 6.06 -14.50
C CYS A 11 -4.71 4.60 -14.31
N GLN A 12 -3.47 4.29 -14.65
CA GLN A 12 -2.89 2.97 -14.46
C GLN A 12 -1.74 3.03 -13.45
N LEU A 13 -1.69 2.03 -12.57
CA LEU A 13 -0.60 1.85 -11.62
C LEU A 13 0.65 1.36 -12.36
N ASP A 14 1.75 2.09 -12.21
CA ASP A 14 3.06 1.74 -12.79
C ASP A 14 3.98 1.04 -11.80
N SER A 15 4.12 1.61 -10.61
CA SER A 15 5.08 1.15 -9.61
C SER A 15 4.66 1.47 -8.19
N ARG A 16 5.32 0.83 -7.23
CA ARG A 16 5.17 1.07 -5.80
C ARG A 16 6.51 1.45 -5.18
N TYR A 17 6.43 2.30 -4.18
CA TYR A 17 7.50 2.58 -3.24
C TYR A 17 6.96 2.38 -1.82
N TRP A 18 7.69 1.62 -1.02
CA TRP A 18 7.42 1.38 0.39
C TRP A 18 8.63 1.76 1.23
N ARG A 19 8.35 2.45 2.34
CA ARG A 19 9.26 2.69 3.44
C ARG A 19 8.74 1.93 4.65
N ILE A 20 9.46 0.90 5.05
CA ILE A 20 9.08 -0.04 6.10
C ILE A 20 9.99 0.23 7.30
N THR A 21 9.42 0.59 8.45
CA THR A 21 10.21 0.91 9.65
C THR A 21 9.82 0.00 10.81
N ASN A 22 10.81 -0.67 11.40
CA ASN A 22 10.60 -1.51 12.57
C ASN A 22 10.63 -0.69 13.88
N ALA A 23 10.35 -1.31 15.04
CA ALA A 23 10.29 -0.59 16.32
C ALA A 23 11.66 -0.11 16.86
N LYS A 24 12.76 -0.59 16.29
CA LYS A 24 14.13 -0.13 16.61
C LYS A 24 14.56 1.06 15.76
N GLY A 25 13.75 1.44 14.77
CA GLY A 25 14.06 2.51 13.82
C GLY A 25 14.83 2.04 12.59
N ASP A 26 15.06 0.73 12.41
CA ASP A 26 15.65 0.22 11.18
C ASP A 26 14.65 0.40 10.03
N VAL A 27 15.15 0.87 8.88
CA VAL A 27 14.34 1.20 7.70
C VAL A 27 14.73 0.30 6.54
N GLU A 28 13.73 -0.29 5.89
CA GLU A 28 13.84 -0.98 4.62
C GLU A 28 13.03 -0.24 3.55
N GLU A 29 13.61 -0.07 2.37
CA GLU A 29 12.96 0.56 1.22
C GLU A 29 12.72 -0.50 0.14
N VAL A 30 11.47 -0.62 -0.29
CA VAL A 30 11.07 -1.56 -1.35
C VAL A 30 10.47 -0.77 -2.50
N GLN A 31 11.13 -0.80 -3.65
CA GLN A 31 10.66 -0.16 -4.87
C GLN A 31 10.58 -1.18 -6.01
N GLY A 32 9.50 -1.14 -6.79
CA GLY A 32 9.36 -2.05 -7.92
C GLY A 32 8.11 -1.83 -8.77
N PRO A 33 8.07 -2.47 -9.94
CA PRO A 33 6.96 -2.34 -10.88
C PRO A 33 5.70 -3.06 -10.37
N GLY A 34 4.54 -2.47 -10.65
CA GLY A 34 3.24 -3.05 -10.35
C GLY A 34 2.95 -3.23 -8.85
N VAL A 35 1.91 -4.01 -8.57
CA VAL A 35 1.59 -4.60 -7.26
C VAL A 35 1.27 -6.07 -7.49
N VAL A 36 1.86 -6.98 -6.72
CA VAL A 36 1.67 -8.45 -6.85
C VAL A 36 1.81 -9.01 -8.29
N GLY A 37 2.59 -8.36 -9.15
CA GLY A 37 2.76 -8.73 -10.56
C GLY A 37 1.76 -8.11 -11.54
N GLU A 38 0.83 -7.29 -11.04
CA GLU A 38 -0.22 -6.64 -11.83
C GLU A 38 -0.03 -5.12 -11.94
N PHE A 39 -0.63 -4.55 -13.00
CA PHE A 39 -0.63 -3.11 -13.32
C PHE A 39 -2.06 -2.62 -13.49
N PRO A 40 -2.86 -2.54 -12.40
CA PRO A 40 -4.29 -2.28 -12.47
C PRO A 40 -4.62 -0.89 -13.00
N ILE A 41 -5.69 -0.83 -13.79
CA ILE A 41 -6.32 0.42 -14.24
C ILE A 41 -7.43 0.80 -13.26
N ILE A 42 -7.40 2.03 -12.77
CA ILE A 42 -8.41 2.62 -11.89
C ILE A 42 -9.20 3.67 -12.67
N SER A 43 -10.48 3.39 -12.90
CA SER A 43 -11.48 4.30 -13.48
C SER A 43 -12.47 4.76 -12.41
N PRO A 44 -13.31 5.78 -12.67
CA PRO A 44 -14.35 6.21 -11.73
C PRO A 44 -15.20 5.04 -11.24
N GLY A 45 -15.42 4.97 -9.92
CA GLY A 45 -16.18 3.89 -9.27
C GLY A 45 -15.50 2.51 -9.20
N ARG A 46 -14.39 2.29 -9.92
CA ARG A 46 -13.64 1.03 -9.85
C ARG A 46 -12.83 0.96 -8.55
N VAL A 47 -12.85 -0.24 -7.97
CA VAL A 47 -12.05 -0.64 -6.82
C VAL A 47 -11.12 -1.78 -7.27
N TYR A 48 -9.88 -1.74 -6.79
CA TYR A 48 -8.90 -2.82 -6.96
C TYR A 48 -8.36 -3.14 -5.57
N GLU A 49 -8.39 -4.42 -5.20
CA GLU A 49 -7.94 -4.91 -3.90
C GLU A 49 -6.89 -5.99 -4.13
N TYR A 50 -5.86 -5.99 -3.29
CA TYR A 50 -4.82 -7.01 -3.31
C TYR A 50 -4.30 -7.22 -1.89
N THR A 51 -3.70 -8.40 -1.66
CA THR A 51 -3.10 -8.75 -0.37
C THR A 51 -1.63 -9.08 -0.54
N SER A 52 -0.81 -8.65 0.41
CA SER A 52 0.61 -8.99 0.52
C SER A 52 0.97 -9.19 2.00
N CYS A 53 2.24 -9.48 2.29
CA CYS A 53 2.74 -9.63 3.64
C CYS A 53 4.14 -9.03 3.78
N THR A 54 4.52 -8.73 5.01
CA THR A 54 5.88 -8.33 5.39
C THR A 54 6.24 -9.00 6.71
N THR A 55 7.53 -9.05 7.03
CA THR A 55 8.04 -9.52 8.33
C THR A 55 8.74 -8.37 9.05
N PHE A 56 8.71 -8.42 10.39
CA PHE A 56 9.47 -7.52 11.24
C PHE A 56 10.30 -8.35 12.23
N SER A 57 11.51 -7.89 12.53
CA SER A 57 12.34 -8.43 13.61
C SER A 57 11.93 -7.93 15.01
N THR A 58 10.90 -7.08 15.08
CA THR A 58 10.31 -6.49 16.29
C THR A 58 8.82 -6.81 16.39
N THR A 59 8.23 -6.69 17.59
CA THR A 59 6.80 -6.96 17.82
C THR A 59 5.86 -5.94 17.19
N SER A 60 6.39 -4.79 16.77
CA SER A 60 5.66 -3.76 16.06
C SER A 60 6.52 -3.10 14.98
N GLY A 61 5.85 -2.43 14.06
CA GLY A 61 6.45 -1.64 12.99
C GLY A 61 5.37 -0.81 12.28
N TYR A 62 5.77 -0.04 11.30
CA TYR A 62 4.84 0.69 10.44
C TYR A 62 5.34 0.70 9.00
N MET A 63 4.41 0.89 8.08
CA MET A 63 4.67 1.03 6.66
C MET A 63 4.01 2.30 6.15
N GLU A 64 4.67 2.96 5.22
CA GLU A 64 4.16 4.11 4.47
C GLU A 64 4.78 4.11 3.08
N GLY A 65 4.24 4.89 2.16
CA GLY A 65 4.78 4.92 0.81
C GLY A 65 3.88 5.61 -0.18
N TYR A 66 4.05 5.26 -1.44
CA TYR A 66 3.20 5.75 -2.51
C TYR A 66 3.17 4.78 -3.68
N TYR A 67 2.10 4.90 -4.46
CA TYR A 67 1.98 4.30 -5.78
C TYR A 67 2.20 5.36 -6.84
N THR A 68 2.96 5.03 -7.87
CA THR A 68 3.14 5.88 -9.05
C THR A 68 2.09 5.49 -10.09
N PHE A 69 1.33 6.47 -10.56
CA PHE A 69 0.32 6.31 -11.60
C PHE A 69 0.62 7.22 -12.79
N HIS A 70 0.23 6.78 -13.98
CA HIS A 70 0.06 7.68 -15.13
C HIS A 70 -1.40 7.74 -15.55
N PHE A 71 -1.83 8.88 -16.09
CA PHE A 71 -3.14 9.01 -16.71
C PHE A 71 -3.18 8.33 -18.08
N LEU A 72 -4.28 7.63 -18.38
CA LEU A 72 -4.46 6.95 -19.67
C LEU A 72 -4.74 7.92 -20.83
N TYR A 73 -5.38 9.05 -20.54
CA TYR A 73 -5.82 10.02 -21.55
C TYR A 73 -4.99 11.32 -21.56
N PHE A 74 -4.10 11.51 -20.59
CA PHE A 74 -3.21 12.67 -20.52
C PHE A 74 -1.76 12.22 -20.69
N LYS A 75 -1.19 12.47 -21.88
CA LYS A 75 0.19 12.10 -22.23
C LYS A 75 1.18 12.61 -21.18
N ASP A 76 2.09 11.72 -20.78
CA ASP A 76 3.22 11.98 -19.87
C ASP A 76 2.83 12.61 -18.52
N LYS A 77 1.57 12.48 -18.11
CA LYS A 77 1.12 12.94 -16.79
C LYS A 77 1.19 11.80 -15.78
N ILE A 78 2.28 11.82 -15.01
CA ILE A 78 2.58 10.90 -13.92
C ILE A 78 2.34 11.60 -12.58
N PHE A 79 1.80 10.89 -11.60
CA PHE A 79 1.56 11.39 -10.25
C PHE A 79 1.66 10.28 -9.21
N ASN A 80 1.97 10.67 -7.97
CA ASN A 80 2.04 9.75 -6.84
C ASN A 80 0.75 9.80 -6.02
N VAL A 81 0.26 8.63 -5.62
CA VAL A 81 -0.84 8.46 -4.67
C VAL A 81 -0.27 7.96 -3.36
N ALA A 82 -0.42 8.76 -2.31
CA ALA A 82 0.10 8.42 -0.99
C ALA A 82 -0.60 7.19 -0.41
N ILE A 83 0.19 6.28 0.15
CA ILE A 83 -0.30 5.21 1.00
C ILE A 83 -0.20 5.73 2.43
N PRO A 84 -1.32 5.81 3.17
CA PRO A 84 -1.30 6.31 4.53
C PRO A 84 -0.40 5.42 5.39
N ARG A 85 0.29 6.03 6.35
CA ARG A 85 1.04 5.26 7.33
C ARG A 85 0.08 4.38 8.12
N PHE A 86 0.37 3.08 8.18
CA PHE A 86 -0.35 2.14 9.03
C PHE A 86 0.62 1.38 9.93
N HIS A 87 0.15 1.10 11.14
CA HIS A 87 0.92 0.42 12.17
C HIS A 87 0.50 -1.04 12.25
N MET A 88 1.48 -1.92 12.42
CA MET A 88 1.27 -3.32 12.73
C MET A 88 1.89 -3.60 14.09
N ALA A 89 1.12 -4.21 14.98
CA ALA A 89 1.57 -4.58 16.30
C ALA A 89 1.03 -5.98 16.62
N CYS A 90 1.92 -6.86 17.07
CA CYS A 90 1.55 -8.16 17.58
C CYS A 90 0.78 -7.96 18.90
N PRO A 91 -0.46 -8.47 19.04
CA PRO A 91 -1.12 -8.52 20.33
C PRO A 91 -0.27 -9.29 21.34
N THR A 92 -0.34 -8.90 22.62
CA THR A 92 0.33 -9.66 23.66
C THR A 92 -0.28 -11.05 23.76
N PHE A 93 0.58 -12.06 23.85
CA PHE A 93 0.13 -13.41 24.12
C PHE A 93 -0.55 -13.46 25.49
N ARG A 94 -1.83 -13.86 25.53
CA ARG A 94 -2.57 -14.08 26.76
C ARG A 94 -2.93 -15.56 26.86
N VAL A 95 -2.47 -16.20 27.92
CA VAL A 95 -2.97 -17.52 28.31
C VAL A 95 -4.34 -17.32 28.95
N SER A 96 -5.37 -18.00 28.44
CA SER A 96 -6.69 -17.97 29.05
C SER A 96 -6.64 -18.72 30.39
N ILE A 97 -6.73 -17.99 31.51
CA ILE A 97 -6.84 -18.59 32.85
C ILE A 97 -8.31 -18.98 33.06
N ALA A 98 -8.77 -19.95 32.29
CA ALA A 98 -10.08 -20.55 32.48
C ALA A 98 -9.89 -22.04 32.75
N ARG A 99 -9.56 -22.37 34.01
CA ARG A 99 -9.86 -23.61 34.75
C ARG A 99 -9.00 -23.67 36.02
N LEU A 100 -9.56 -23.21 37.13
CA LEU A 100 -9.44 -23.83 38.44
C LEU A 100 -10.86 -24.07 38.95
#